data_AF-A0A7S1ELF2-F1
#
_entry.id   AF-A0A7S1ELF2-F1
#
_cell.length_a   1.000
_cell.length_b   1.000
_cell.length_c   1.000
_cell.angle_alpha   90.00
_cell.angle_beta   90.00
_cell.angle_gamma   90.00
#
_symmetry.space_group_name_H-M   'P 1'
#
loop_
_entity.id
_entity.type
_entity.pdbx_description
1 polymer ?
#
loop_
_entity_poly.entity_id
_entity_poly.type
_entity_poly.pdbx_seq_one_letter_code
_entity_poly.pdbx_strand_id
1 'polypeptide(L)'
;MSLKDRITEDMKAAMRAKEADRLLTIRGLLAAVKQKEVDERVTVDDAGLVAIIDKLIKQRKDSISQFSAAGRDDLVAKETAELTVLQAYLPERLSAEAVAENVAAIVAELGASGPG
;
A
#
# COMPACT_ATOMS: atom_id res chain seq x y z
N MET A 1 -0.29 -6.80 20.84
CA MET A 1 0.79 -6.43 19.91
C MET A 1 0.30 -5.21 19.14
N SER A 2 1.04 -4.11 19.12
CA SER A 2 0.62 -2.91 18.38
C SER A 2 0.69 -3.15 16.87
N LEU A 3 0.04 -2.30 16.08
CA LEU A 3 0.15 -2.39 14.62
C LEU A 3 1.59 -2.15 14.15
N LYS A 4 2.32 -1.25 14.81
CA LYS A 4 3.75 -0.99 14.55
C LYS A 4 4.62 -2.23 14.82
N ASP A 5 4.33 -2.97 15.90
CA ASP A 5 5.04 -4.23 16.20
C ASP A 5 4.78 -5.28 15.13
N ARG A 6 3.52 -5.41 14.66
CA ARG A 6 3.14 -6.30 13.57
C ARG A 6 3.92 -6.01 12.29
N ILE A 7 3.94 -4.76 11.86
CA ILE A 7 4.67 -4.34 10.66
C ILE A 7 6.18 -4.60 10.81
N THR A 8 6.73 -4.41 12.01
CA THR A 8 8.15 -4.67 12.29
C THR A 8 8.48 -6.17 12.24
N GLU A 9 7.62 -7.04 12.76
CA GLU A 9 7.80 -8.49 12.65
C GLU A 9 7.61 -8.98 11.20
N ASP A 10 6.63 -8.45 10.48
CA ASP A 10 6.43 -8.75 9.05
C ASP A 10 7.62 -8.31 8.19
N MET A 11 8.30 -7.20 8.53
CA MET A 11 9.56 -6.81 7.89
C MET A 11 10.63 -7.90 8.06
N LYS A 12 10.79 -8.42 9.28
CA LYS A 12 11.77 -9.48 9.57
C LYS A 12 11.40 -10.78 8.85
N ALA A 13 10.10 -11.10 8.79
CA ALA A 13 9.60 -12.26 8.05
C ALA A 13 9.90 -12.14 6.54
N ALA A 14 9.56 -11.00 5.92
CA ALA A 14 9.84 -10.72 4.51
C ALA A 14 11.34 -10.79 4.20
N MET A 15 12.20 -10.31 5.11
CA MET A 15 13.65 -10.43 4.99
C MET A 15 14.12 -11.89 4.96
N ARG A 16 13.60 -12.73 5.85
CA ARG A 16 13.95 -14.17 5.90
C ARG A 16 13.42 -14.93 4.69
N ALA A 17 12.21 -14.60 4.25
CA ALA A 17 11.56 -15.19 3.08
C ALA A 17 12.12 -14.67 1.74
N LYS A 18 13.00 -13.65 1.77
CA LYS A 18 13.55 -12.98 0.58
C LYS A 18 12.46 -12.36 -0.33
N GLU A 19 11.36 -11.91 0.28
CA GLU A 19 10.26 -11.21 -0.40
C GLU A 19 10.66 -9.74 -0.63
N ALA A 20 11.49 -9.49 -1.66
CA ALA A 20 12.12 -8.19 -1.89
C ALA A 20 11.10 -7.04 -2.00
N ASP A 21 10.02 -7.22 -2.77
CA ASP A 21 9.02 -6.18 -2.99
C ASP A 21 8.25 -5.87 -1.71
N ARG A 22 7.75 -6.90 -1.02
CA ARG A 22 7.07 -6.73 0.27
C ARG A 22 7.97 -6.08 1.31
N LEU A 23 9.24 -6.49 1.37
CA LEU A 23 10.23 -5.89 2.27
C LEU A 23 10.45 -4.40 1.97
N LEU A 24 10.52 -4.03 0.69
CA LEU A 24 10.68 -2.64 0.27
C LEU A 24 9.45 -1.80 0.67
N THR A 25 8.24 -2.30 0.42
CA THR A 25 6.99 -1.62 0.80
C THR A 25 6.92 -1.40 2.31
N ILE A 26 7.22 -2.44 3.10
CA ILE A 26 7.19 -2.37 4.58
C ILE A 26 8.22 -1.35 5.08
N ARG A 27 9.43 -1.34 4.52
CA ARG A 27 10.46 -0.35 4.87
C ARG A 27 10.05 1.06 4.50
N GLY A 28 9.40 1.25 3.36
CA GLY A 28 8.84 2.54 2.94
C GLY A 28 7.78 3.05 3.93
N LEU A 29 6.86 2.18 4.36
CA LEU A 29 5.88 2.50 5.39
C LEU A 29 6.54 2.92 6.70
N LEU A 30 7.50 2.13 7.22
CA LEU A 30 8.21 2.46 8.46
C LEU A 30 9.00 3.76 8.35
N ALA A 31 9.57 4.06 7.18
CA ALA A 31 10.24 5.33 6.92
C ALA A 31 9.27 6.51 6.96
N ALA A 32 8.08 6.39 6.36
CA ALA A 32 7.04 7.43 6.42
C ALA A 32 6.55 7.69 7.85
N VAL A 33 6.41 6.62 8.65
CA VAL A 33 6.11 6.72 10.09
C VAL A 33 7.20 7.48 10.81
N LYS A 34 8.46 7.06 10.61
CA LYS A 34 9.60 7.69 11.27
C LYS A 34 9.74 9.16 10.88
N GLN A 35 9.51 9.49 9.61
CA GLN A 35 9.53 10.85 9.11
C GLN A 35 8.47 11.70 9.83
N LYS A 36 7.23 11.22 9.94
CA LYS A 36 6.17 11.93 10.68
C LYS A 36 6.54 12.16 12.14
N GLU A 37 7.07 11.14 12.82
CA GLU A 37 7.52 11.25 14.22
C GLU A 37 8.60 12.32 14.39
N VAL A 38 9.54 12.42 13.43
CA VAL A 38 10.62 13.41 13.46
C VAL A 38 10.12 14.81 13.15
N ASP A 39 9.34 14.97 12.07
CA ASP A 39 8.86 16.25 11.58
C ASP A 39 7.90 16.91 12.57
N GLU A 40 6.99 16.13 13.15
CA GLU A 40 5.96 16.62 14.08
C GLU A 40 6.38 16.49 15.56
N ARG A 41 7.51 15.84 15.85
CA ARG A 41 7.98 15.52 17.21
C ARG A 41 6.93 14.77 18.05
N VAL A 42 6.22 13.85 17.42
CA VAL A 42 5.19 13.01 18.04
C VAL A 42 5.60 11.54 18.04
N THR A 43 4.93 10.73 18.84
CA THR A 43 4.93 9.28 18.66
C THR A 43 3.68 8.90 17.88
N VAL A 44 3.85 8.13 16.80
CA VAL A 44 2.70 7.67 16.01
C VAL A 44 2.08 6.46 16.71
N ASP A 45 0.83 6.61 17.13
CA ASP A 45 -0.01 5.53 17.64
C ASP A 45 -0.66 4.74 16.50
N ASP A 46 -1.43 3.71 16.83
CA ASP A 46 -2.07 2.85 15.83
C ASP A 46 -3.05 3.63 14.93
N ALA A 47 -3.75 4.63 15.47
CA ALA A 47 -4.65 5.48 14.68
C ALA A 47 -3.88 6.37 13.70
N GLY A 48 -2.79 7.00 14.15
CA GLY A 48 -1.89 7.76 13.30
C GLY A 48 -1.22 6.89 12.23
N LEU A 49 -0.92 5.63 12.55
CA LEU A 49 -0.35 4.67 11.63
C LEU A 49 -1.33 4.27 10.52
N VAL A 50 -2.59 4.02 10.87
CA VAL A 50 -3.67 3.81 9.89
C VAL A 50 -3.81 5.01 8.96
N ALA A 51 -3.77 6.24 9.50
CA ALA A 51 -3.85 7.45 8.67
C ALA A 51 -2.67 7.59 7.68
N ILE A 52 -1.47 7.15 8.08
CA ILE A 52 -0.30 7.11 7.17
C ILE A 52 -0.51 6.04 6.09
N ILE A 53 -0.98 4.85 6.47
CA ILE A 53 -1.26 3.75 5.52
C ILE A 53 -2.29 4.20 4.49
N ASP A 54 -3.39 4.85 4.92
CA ASP A 54 -4.41 5.41 4.03
C ASP A 54 -3.83 6.42 3.04
N LYS A 55 -2.95 7.31 3.52
CA LYS A 55 -2.27 8.29 2.65
C LYS A 55 -1.40 7.59 1.60
N LEU A 56 -0.61 6.59 2.01
CA LEU A 56 0.23 5.83 1.08
C LEU A 56 -0.63 5.06 0.06
N ILE A 57 -1.72 4.44 0.50
CA ILE A 57 -2.69 3.76 -0.37
C ILE A 57 -3.24 4.72 -1.43
N LYS A 58 -3.64 5.93 -1.04
CA LYS A 58 -4.11 6.96 -2.00
C LYS A 58 -3.02 7.31 -3.02
N GLN A 59 -1.79 7.53 -2.57
CA GLN A 59 -0.65 7.79 -3.46
C GLN A 59 -0.42 6.66 -4.46
N ARG A 60 -0.53 5.39 -4.04
CA ARG A 60 -0.42 4.23 -4.93
C ARG A 60 -1.53 4.21 -5.99
N LYS A 61 -2.77 4.48 -5.60
CA LYS A 61 -3.91 4.56 -6.53
C LYS A 61 -3.71 5.66 -7.58
N ASP A 62 -3.27 6.83 -7.14
CA ASP A 62 -2.98 7.96 -8.03
C ASP A 62 -1.85 7.60 -9.02
N SER A 63 -0.77 6.96 -8.54
CA SER A 63 0.32 6.49 -9.40
C SER A 63 -0.12 5.39 -10.37
N ILE A 64 -0.96 4.44 -9.94
CA ILE A 64 -1.53 3.39 -10.81
C ILE A 64 -2.30 4.03 -11.96
N SER A 65 -3.18 4.98 -11.68
CA SER A 65 -3.96 5.67 -12.71
C SER A 65 -3.05 6.42 -13.70
N GLN A 66 -2.03 7.13 -13.21
CA GLN A 66 -1.08 7.86 -14.06
C GLN A 66 -0.23 6.93 -14.93
N PHE A 67 0.25 5.81 -14.37
CA PHE A 67 1.06 4.85 -15.12
C PHE A 67 0.23 4.05 -16.13
N SER A 68 -1.01 3.71 -15.78
CA SER A 68 -1.98 3.10 -16.69
C SER A 68 -2.25 4.02 -17.89
N ALA A 69 -2.55 5.30 -17.63
CA ALA A 69 -2.76 6.30 -18.68
C ALA A 69 -1.53 6.51 -19.58
N ALA A 70 -0.32 6.24 -19.07
CA ALA A 70 0.93 6.32 -19.81
C ALA A 70 1.35 5.00 -20.48
N GLY A 71 0.56 3.93 -20.39
CA GLY A 71 0.87 2.60 -20.94
C GLY A 71 2.08 1.93 -20.28
N ARG A 72 2.34 2.24 -19.00
CA ARG A 72 3.47 1.72 -18.21
C ARG A 72 3.02 0.57 -17.31
N ASP A 73 2.61 -0.53 -17.91
CA ASP A 73 2.07 -1.71 -17.22
C ASP A 73 3.06 -2.31 -16.20
N ASP A 74 4.37 -2.17 -16.47
CA ASP A 74 5.44 -2.56 -15.55
C ASP A 74 5.34 -1.83 -14.20
N LEU A 75 5.05 -0.53 -14.26
CA LEU A 75 4.90 0.31 -13.07
C LEU A 75 3.54 0.12 -12.42
N VAL A 76 2.47 -0.10 -13.21
CA VAL A 76 1.15 -0.44 -12.69
C VAL A 76 1.23 -1.70 -11.82
N ALA A 77 1.82 -2.78 -12.34
CA ALA A 77 1.97 -4.03 -11.61
C ALA A 77 2.74 -3.85 -10.29
N LYS A 78 3.80 -3.03 -10.32
CA LYS A 78 4.58 -2.71 -9.12
C LYS A 78 3.75 -1.95 -8.08
N GLU A 79 3.09 -0.85 -8.47
CA GLU A 79 2.29 -0.05 -7.54
C GLU A 79 1.09 -0.84 -6.99
N THR A 80 0.47 -1.73 -7.78
CA THR A 80 -0.59 -2.64 -7.33
C THR A 80 -0.10 -3.66 -6.31
N ALA A 81 1.13 -4.20 -6.49
CA ALA A 81 1.73 -5.08 -5.51
C ALA A 81 1.98 -4.35 -4.17
N GLU A 82 2.51 -3.13 -4.21
CA GLU A 82 2.70 -2.31 -3.01
C GLU A 82 1.38 -1.97 -2.32
N LEU A 83 0.35 -1.61 -3.11
CA LEU A 83 -1.00 -1.33 -2.63
C LEU A 83 -1.57 -2.50 -1.83
N THR A 84 -1.44 -3.72 -2.37
CA THR A 84 -1.94 -4.96 -1.73
C THR A 84 -1.26 -5.19 -0.38
N VAL A 85 0.06 -4.98 -0.30
CA VAL A 85 0.82 -5.10 0.95
C VAL A 85 0.34 -4.10 1.99
N LEU A 86 0.08 -2.84 1.61
CA LEU A 86 -0.40 -1.81 2.53
C LEU A 86 -1.81 -2.11 3.05
N GLN A 87 -2.70 -2.59 2.19
CA GLN A 87 -4.08 -2.93 2.56
C GLN A 87 -4.17 -4.03 3.62
N ALA A 88 -3.20 -4.96 3.67
CA ALA A 88 -3.15 -6.03 4.66
C ALA A 88 -2.97 -5.52 6.12
N TYR A 89 -2.61 -4.25 6.29
CA TYR A 89 -2.45 -3.60 7.59
C TYR A 89 -3.63 -2.70 7.98
N LEU A 90 -4.62 -2.51 7.11
CA LEU A 90 -5.83 -1.78 7.44
C LEU A 90 -6.87 -2.67 8.15
N PRO A 91 -7.71 -2.10 9.03
CA PRO A 91 -8.90 -2.77 9.54
C PRO A 91 -9.80 -3.26 8.40
N GLU A 92 -10.46 -4.40 8.61
CA GLU A 92 -11.28 -5.09 7.60
C GLU A 92 -12.32 -4.16 6.94
N ARG A 93 -12.94 -3.25 7.72
CA ARG A 93 -13.90 -2.25 7.22
C ARG A 93 -13.28 -1.25 6.24
N LEU A 94 -12.07 -0.76 6.55
CA LEU A 94 -11.33 0.16 5.69
C LEU A 94 -10.78 -0.56 4.46
N SER A 95 -10.40 -1.83 4.61
CA SER A 95 -9.96 -2.66 3.49
C SER A 95 -11.10 -2.94 2.51
N ALA A 96 -12.33 -3.21 2.97
CA ALA A 96 -13.46 -3.53 2.10
C ALA A 96 -13.89 -2.34 1.24
N GLU A 97 -14.02 -1.15 1.83
CA GLU A 97 -14.37 0.08 1.10
C GLU A 97 -13.27 0.46 0.09
N ALA A 98 -12.00 0.39 0.51
CA ALA A 98 -10.88 0.79 -0.35
C ALA A 98 -10.50 -0.24 -1.44
N VAL A 99 -10.72 -1.54 -1.22
CA VAL A 99 -10.44 -2.62 -2.19
C VAL A 99 -11.54 -2.72 -3.23
N ALA A 100 -12.81 -2.68 -2.82
CA ALA A 100 -13.95 -2.83 -3.74
C ALA A 100 -13.99 -1.72 -4.80
N GLU A 101 -13.75 -0.47 -4.40
CA GLU A 101 -13.67 0.65 -5.36
C GLU A 101 -12.53 0.50 -6.36
N ASN A 102 -11.40 -0.09 -5.96
CA ASN A 102 -10.18 -0.09 -6.78
C ASN A 102 -10.11 -1.29 -7.71
N VAL A 103 -10.56 -2.46 -7.25
CA VAL A 103 -10.69 -3.61 -8.13
C VAL A 103 -11.80 -3.37 -9.16
N ALA A 104 -12.94 -2.77 -8.77
CA ALA A 104 -14.00 -2.47 -9.73
C ALA A 104 -13.58 -1.41 -10.76
N ALA A 105 -12.87 -0.36 -10.36
CA ALA A 105 -12.39 0.67 -11.28
C ALA A 105 -11.32 0.12 -12.24
N ILE A 106 -10.32 -0.61 -11.71
CA ILE A 106 -9.24 -1.18 -12.53
C ILE A 106 -9.79 -2.26 -13.48
N VAL A 107 -10.74 -3.09 -13.05
CA VAL A 107 -11.37 -4.12 -13.91
C VAL A 107 -12.31 -3.50 -14.95
N ALA A 108 -13.01 -2.41 -14.62
CA ALA A 108 -13.82 -1.67 -15.60
C ALA A 108 -12.96 -0.96 -16.65
N GLU A 109 -11.76 -0.49 -16.28
CA GLU A 109 -10.86 0.24 -17.17
C GLU A 109 -9.95 -0.69 -18.01
N LEU A 110 -9.55 -1.85 -17.46
CA LEU A 110 -8.82 -2.92 -18.18
C LEU A 110 -9.76 -3.89 -18.93
N GLY A 111 -11.08 -3.74 -18.78
CA GLY A 111 -12.12 -4.65 -19.26
C GLY A 111 -12.92 -4.18 -20.48
N ALA A 112 -12.47 -3.16 -21.22
CA ALA A 112 -13.06 -2.78 -22.50
C ALA A 112 -12.12 -3.04 -23.69
N SER A 113 -11.45 -4.21 -23.72
CA SER A 113 -10.84 -4.78 -24.93
C SER A 113 -10.46 -6.25 -24.70
N GLY A 114 -11.45 -7.13 -24.70
CA GLY A 114 -11.27 -8.49 -25.22
C GLY A 114 -11.85 -8.53 -26.64
N PRO A 115 -11.16 -9.07 -27.67
CA PRO A 115 -11.81 -9.30 -28.96
C PRO A 115 -12.73 -10.51 -28.81
N GLY A 116 -14.05 -10.26 -28.80
CA GLY A 116 -15.09 -11.29 -28.75
C GLY A 116 -16.46 -10.73 -28.40
#